data_AF-A0A7C1UFX2-F1
#
_entry.id   AF-A0A7C1UFX2-F1
#
_cell.length_a   1.000
_cell.length_b   1.000
_cell.length_c   1.000
_cell.angle_alpha   90.00
_cell.angle_beta   90.00
_cell.angle_gamma   90.00
#
_symmetry.space_group_name_H-M   'P 1'
#
loop_
_entity.id
_entity.type
_entity.pdbx_description
1 polymer ?
#
loop_
_entity_poly.entity_id
_entity_poly.type
_entity_poly.pdbx_seq_one_letter_code
_entity_poly.pdbx_strand_id
1 'polypeptide(L)' 'MARSMAKATSEAALSQVAVHVGLDPVLEDRRRRESPRSVTAYLLWAMASVLGNHPMLNARLADDGKSVEIADDVNLGV' A
#
# COMPACT_ATOMS: atom_id res chain seq x y z
N MET A 1 -10.13 10.22 13.14
CA MET A 1 -10.78 9.89 11.85
C MET A 1 -11.37 11.10 11.14
N ALA A 2 -12.32 11.87 11.69
CA ALA A 2 -12.92 13.00 10.96
C ALA A 2 -11.90 14.08 10.51
N ARG A 3 -10.97 14.48 11.40
CA ARG A 3 -9.92 15.47 11.07
C ARG A 3 -8.91 14.96 10.03
N SER A 4 -8.55 13.68 10.08
CA SER A 4 -7.61 13.08 9.12
C SER A 4 -8.23 12.93 7.73
N MET A 5 -9.53 12.63 7.65
CA MET A 5 -10.27 12.57 6.39
C MET A 5 -10.39 13.95 5.74
N ALA A 6 -10.76 14.97 6.50
CA ALA A 6 -10.88 16.34 5.99
C ALA A 6 -9.56 16.82 5.36
N LYS A 7 -8.44 16.59 6.05
CA LYS A 7 -7.09 16.92 5.55
C LYS A 7 -6.75 16.17 4.26
N ALA A 8 -7.00 14.85 4.23
CA ALA A 8 -6.71 14.03 3.05
C ALA A 8 -7.49 14.48 1.81
N THR A 9 -8.77 14.81 1.96
CA THR A 9 -9.60 15.29 0.83
C THR A 9 -9.25 16.69 0.36
N SER A 10 -8.72 17.55 1.24
CA SER A 10 -8.39 18.93 0.89
C SER A 10 -6.99 19.09 0.30
N GLU A 11 -6.03 18.26 0.70
CA GLU A 11 -4.62 18.40 0.33
C GLU A 11 -4.17 17.42 -0.77
N ALA A 12 -4.82 16.26 -0.90
CA ALA A 12 -4.43 15.25 -1.87
C ALA A 12 -5.22 15.37 -3.18
N ALA A 13 -4.52 15.35 -4.31
CA ALA A 13 -5.11 15.12 -5.62
C ALA A 13 -5.44 13.62 -5.77
N LEU A 14 -6.63 13.22 -5.34
CA LEU A 14 -7.06 11.81 -5.35
C LEU A 14 -7.29 11.32 -6.79
N SER A 15 -6.53 10.32 -7.20
CA SER A 15 -6.72 9.58 -8.45
C SER A 15 -6.88 8.09 -8.13
N GLN A 16 -7.85 7.43 -8.76
CA GLN A 16 -8.18 6.03 -8.48
C GLN A 16 -8.09 5.20 -9.76
N VAL A 17 -7.37 4.08 -9.66
CA VAL A 17 -7.35 3.02 -10.67
C VAL A 17 -7.79 1.73 -10.00
N ALA A 18 -8.79 1.05 -10.57
CA ALA A 18 -9.32 -0.20 -10.06
C ALA A 18 -9.07 -1.33 -11.06
N VAL A 19 -8.54 -2.45 -10.56
CA VAL A 19 -8.26 -3.65 -11.36
C VAL A 19 -8.76 -4.87 -10.60
N HIS A 20 -9.40 -5.80 -11.32
CA HIS A 20 -9.79 -7.09 -10.76
C HIS A 20 -8.59 -8.04 -10.74
N VAL A 21 -8.31 -8.61 -9.57
CA VAL A 21 -7.22 -9.58 -9.38
C VAL A 21 -7.81 -10.89 -8.89
N GLY A 22 -7.58 -11.97 -9.66
CA GLY A 22 -7.92 -13.33 -9.24
C GLY A 22 -7.01 -13.80 -8.10
N LEU A 23 -7.59 -14.45 -7.09
CA LEU A 23 -6.86 -14.89 -5.89
C LEU A 23 -6.65 -16.41 -5.81
N ASP A 24 -7.04 -17.16 -6.85
CA ASP A 24 -7.00 -18.62 -6.83
C ASP A 24 -5.62 -19.19 -6.46
N PRO A 25 -4.48 -18.68 -6.99
CA PRO A 25 -3.16 -19.18 -6.58
C PRO A 25 -2.84 -18.93 -5.11
N VAL A 26 -3.28 -17.78 -4.56
CA VAL A 26 -3.08 -17.43 -3.15
C VAL A 26 -3.93 -18.34 -2.26
N LEU A 27 -5.17 -18.61 -2.65
CA LEU A 27 -6.06 -19.49 -1.91
C LEU A 27 -5.55 -20.94 -1.92
N GLU A 28 -4.99 -21.39 -3.03
CA GLU A 28 -4.37 -22.70 -3.15
C GLU A 28 -3.13 -22.85 -2.26
N ASP A 29 -2.19 -21.89 -2.30
CA ASP A 29 -1.01 -21.89 -1.43
C ASP A 29 -1.40 -21.91 0.06
N ARG A 30 -2.39 -21.12 0.45
CA ARG A 30 -2.89 -21.07 1.83
C ARG A 30 -3.42 -22.41 2.34
N ARG A 31 -4.14 -23.17 1.49
CA ARG A 31 -4.70 -24.48 1.88
C ARG A 31 -3.62 -25.54 2.12
N ARG A 32 -2.46 -25.40 1.46
CA ARG A 32 -1.35 -26.35 1.55
C ARG A 32 -0.45 -26.11 2.78
N ARG A 33 -0.61 -24.98 3.48
CA ARG A 33 0.22 -24.62 4.64
C ARG A 33 -0.37 -25.18 5.94
N GLU A 34 0.50 -25.70 6.79
CA GLU A 34 0.17 -26.12 8.15
C GLU A 34 -0.35 -24.96 9.02
N SER A 35 0.22 -23.76 8.81
CA SER A 35 -0.26 -22.51 9.41
C SER A 35 -0.57 -21.49 8.30
N PRO A 36 -1.84 -21.37 7.88
CA PRO A 36 -2.23 -20.45 6.82
C PRO A 36 -2.08 -18.99 7.26
N ARG A 37 -1.38 -18.17 6.46
CA ARG A 37 -1.35 -16.71 6.64
C ARG A 37 -2.66 -16.08 6.14
N SER A 38 -2.98 -14.88 6.63
CA SER A 38 -4.13 -14.11 6.12
C SER A 38 -3.86 -13.68 4.67
N VAL A 39 -4.92 -13.45 3.88
CA VAL A 39 -4.76 -12.88 2.52
C VAL A 39 -4.06 -11.52 2.59
N THR A 40 -4.36 -10.71 3.60
CA THR A 40 -3.68 -9.43 3.88
C THR A 40 -2.16 -9.59 3.94
N ALA A 41 -1.63 -10.65 4.55
CA ALA A 41 -0.19 -10.87 4.60
C ALA A 41 0.43 -11.06 3.21
N TYR A 42 -0.25 -11.76 2.29
CA TYR A 42 0.20 -11.88 0.89
C TYR A 42 0.15 -10.53 0.18
N LEU A 43 -0.90 -9.74 0.41
CA LEU A 43 -1.04 -8.41 -0.17
C LEU A 43 0.07 -7.47 0.31
N LEU A 44 0.33 -7.43 1.62
CA LEU A 44 1.40 -6.60 2.19
C LEU A 44 2.78 -6.99 1.65
N TRP A 45 3.04 -8.29 1.52
CA TRP A 45 4.29 -8.77 0.92
C TRP A 45 4.41 -8.38 -0.56
N ALA A 46 3.35 -8.52 -1.34
CA ALA A 46 3.31 -8.10 -2.74
C ALA A 46 3.48 -6.59 -2.89
N MET A 47 2.91 -5.79 -1.99
CA MET A 47 3.13 -4.34 -1.97
C MET A 47 4.58 -4.00 -1.67
N ALA A 48 5.17 -4.60 -0.63
CA ALA A 48 6.56 -4.35 -0.24
C ALA A 48 7.55 -4.70 -1.36
N SER A 49 7.31 -5.78 -2.12
CA SER A 49 8.20 -6.16 -3.24
C SER A 49 8.12 -5.22 -4.44
N VAL A 50 7.01 -4.49 -4.61
CA VAL A 50 6.80 -3.54 -5.70
C VAL A 50 7.26 -2.14 -5.33
N LEU A 51 7.01 -1.69 -4.08
CA LEU A 51 7.27 -0.33 -3.65
C LEU A 51 8.75 0.09 -3.78
N GLY A 52 9.69 -0.85 -3.65
CA GLY A 52 11.12 -0.56 -3.91
C GLY A 52 11.42 -0.12 -5.35
N ASN A 53 10.66 -0.60 -6.33
CA ASN A 53 10.79 -0.21 -7.74
C ASN A 53 9.92 1.00 -8.11
N HIS A 54 9.00 1.40 -7.23
CA HIS A 54 8.07 2.51 -7.42
C HIS A 54 8.11 3.47 -6.22
N PRO A 55 9.26 4.12 -5.95
CA PRO A 55 9.49 4.90 -4.72
C PRO A 55 8.52 6.06 -4.54
N MET A 56 7.99 6.62 -5.64
CA MET A 56 6.97 7.68 -5.60
C MET A 56 5.67 7.23 -4.91
N LEU A 57 5.35 5.94 -4.90
CA LEU A 57 4.18 5.40 -4.21
C LEU A 57 4.41 5.25 -2.70
N ASN A 58 5.68 5.27 -2.25
CA ASN A 58 6.08 5.28 -0.84
C ASN A 58 6.51 6.67 -0.34
N ALA A 59 6.34 7.71 -1.18
CA ALA A 59 6.77 9.06 -0.89
C ALA A 59 5.67 9.88 -0.20
N ARG A 60 6.07 11.00 0.42
CA ARG A 60 5.15 12.02 0.92
C ARG A 60 5.54 13.40 0.42
N LEU A 61 4.55 14.29 0.36
CA LEU A 61 4.82 15.71 0.15
C LEU A 61 5.36 16.29 1.46
N ALA A 62 6.47 17.03 1.38
CA ALA A 62 7.03 17.74 2.52
C ALA A 62 6.10 18.90 2.95
N ASP A 63 6.32 19.41 4.16
CA ASP A 63 5.51 20.48 4.74
C ASP A 63 5.58 21.81 3.93
N ASP A 64 6.60 21.96 3.08
CA ASP A 64 6.73 23.10 2.16
C ASP A 64 5.79 23.04 0.94
N GLY A 65 5.10 21.92 0.74
CA GLY A 65 4.18 21.67 -0.36
C GLY A 65 4.84 21.60 -1.75
N LYS A 66 6.17 21.56 -1.83
CA LYS A 66 6.94 21.63 -3.09
C LYS A 66 7.97 20.53 -3.22
N SER A 67 8.44 20.00 -2.09
CA SER A 67 9.45 18.95 -2.04
C SER A 67 8.79 17.59 -1.80
N VAL A 68 9.38 16.54 -2.38
CA VAL A 68 8.94 15.15 -2.20
C VAL A 68 9.98 14.42 -1.36
N GLU A 69 9.54 13.80 -0.28
CA GLU A 69 10.37 12.97 0.58
C GLU A 69 10.12 11.49 0.27
N ILE A 70 11.18 10.78 -0.12
CA ILE A 70 11.16 9.35 -0.39
C ILE A 70 11.76 8.64 0.82
N ALA A 71 11.00 7.72 1.42
CA ALA A 71 11.49 6.91 2.53
C ALA A 71 12.30 5.71 2.02
N ASP A 72 13.44 5.44 2.65
CA ASP A 72 14.27 4.26 2.40
C ASP A 72 13.58 2.97 2.89
N ASP A 73 12.82 3.08 3.98
CA ASP A 73 12.06 1.97 4.57
C ASP A 73 10.61 1.95 4.07
N VAL A 74 10.08 0.74 3.87
CA VAL A 74 8.66 0.51 3.53
C VAL A 74 7.89 0.16 4.79
N ASN A 75 7.16 1.13 5.33
CA ASN A 75 6.31 0.98 6.53
C ASN A 75 4.83 0.93 6.14
N LEU A 76 4.27 -0.28 6.05
CA LEU A 76 2.87 -0.49 5.67
C LEU A 76 1.94 -0.41 6.88
N GLY A 77 0.94 0.48 6.82
CA GLY A 77 -0.12 0.58 7.84
C GLY A 77 -1.09 -0.59 7.76
N VAL A 78 -1.55 -1.07 8.92
CA VAL A 78 -2.57 -2.13 9.07
C VAL A 78 -3.67 -1.66 10.02
#